data_AF-A0A6B3GEE0-F1
#
_entry.id   AF-A0A6B3GEE0-F1
#
_cell.length_a   1.000
_cell.length_b   1.000
_cell.length_c   1.000
_cell.angle_alpha   90.00
_cell.angle_beta   90.00
_cell.angle_gamma   90.00
#
_symmetry.space_group_name_H-M   'P 1'
#
loop_
_entity.id
_entity.type
_entity.pdbx_description
1 polymer ?
#
loop_
_entity_poly.entity_id
_entity_poly.type
_entity_poly.pdbx_seq_one_letter_code
_entity_poly.pdbx_strand_id
1 'polypeptide(L)'
;TGQGGNLEETVTRNNLEAAEEIVRQLRLRDLGGIVVVDFIDMVLESNRDLVLRRLLECLGRDRTKHQVAEVTSLGLVQMTRKRVGQGLLESFSETCVHCNGRGVIVHMEQPTSAGGGGGGKKSKKRGRGGAGQDHEHDHAHDHGSDDHASAEPVETETEAELAAEVAAPVAVEPAVREDDEFYGSPAEAEAAASRRGRRRASRKASAP
;
A
#
# COMPACT_ATOMS: atom_id res chain seq x y z
N THR A 1 8.89 42.62 10.88
CA THR A 1 8.90 41.57 9.84
C THR A 1 10.27 40.92 9.84
N GLY A 2 10.44 39.84 10.60
CA GLY A 2 11.77 39.24 10.80
C GLY A 2 11.74 38.08 11.77
N GLN A 3 11.16 36.96 11.35
CA GLN A 3 11.28 35.64 12.02
C GLN A 3 10.89 34.47 11.10
N GLY A 4 10.62 34.72 9.80
CA GLY A 4 10.20 33.67 8.85
C GLY A 4 11.31 32.71 8.43
N GLY A 5 12.57 33.15 8.42
CA GLY A 5 13.70 32.30 7.98
C GLY A 5 13.93 31.07 8.87
N ASN A 6 13.74 31.20 10.19
CA ASN A 6 13.87 30.07 11.13
C ASN A 6 12.66 29.12 11.04
N LEU A 7 11.46 29.66 10.80
CA LEU A 7 10.26 28.85 10.65
C LEU A 7 10.35 27.97 9.39
N GLU A 8 10.77 28.54 8.25
CA GLU A 8 10.93 27.81 6.98
C GLU A 8 11.96 26.67 7.12
N GLU A 9 13.08 26.93 7.80
CA GLU A 9 14.10 25.90 8.08
C GLU A 9 13.54 24.78 8.97
N THR A 10 12.79 25.14 10.01
CA THR A 10 12.17 24.18 10.93
C THR A 10 11.12 23.32 10.21
N VAL A 11 10.29 23.93 9.38
CA VAL A 11 9.29 23.23 8.55
C VAL A 11 9.98 22.24 7.62
N THR A 12 11.01 22.69 6.92
CA THR A 12 11.76 21.85 5.98
C THR A 12 12.41 20.66 6.70
N ARG A 13 13.06 20.91 7.85
CA ARG A 13 13.67 19.83 8.66
C ARG A 13 12.62 18.82 9.14
N ASN A 14 11.47 19.28 9.62
CA ASN A 14 10.38 18.41 10.06
C ASN A 14 9.84 17.56 8.91
N ASN A 15 9.58 18.16 7.74
CA ASN A 15 9.11 17.43 6.57
C ASN A 15 10.13 16.37 6.09
N LEU A 16 11.44 16.63 6.19
CA LEU A 16 12.48 15.65 5.89
C LEU A 16 12.47 14.46 6.85
N GLU A 17 12.38 14.71 8.16
CA GLU A 17 12.24 13.66 9.19
C GLU A 17 10.93 12.87 8.98
N ALA A 18 9.83 13.57 8.66
CA ALA A 18 8.55 12.96 8.37
C ALA A 18 8.63 12.05 7.14
N ALA A 19 9.31 12.44 6.07
CA ALA A 19 9.47 11.60 4.88
C ALA A 19 10.16 10.27 5.19
N GLU A 20 11.22 10.29 6.01
CA GLU A 20 11.91 9.07 6.46
C GLU A 20 11.00 8.18 7.30
N GLU A 21 10.29 8.80 8.25
CA GLU A 21 9.45 8.10 9.22
C GLU A 21 8.20 7.51 8.56
N ILE A 22 7.58 8.22 7.61
CA ILE A 22 6.45 7.72 6.83
C ILE A 22 6.84 6.42 6.13
N VAL A 23 7.95 6.41 5.40
CA VAL A 23 8.40 5.21 4.68
C VAL A 23 8.79 4.08 5.65
N ARG A 24 9.34 4.41 6.82
CA ARG A 24 9.56 3.42 7.89
C ARG A 24 8.24 2.81 8.38
N GLN A 25 7.21 3.61 8.63
CA GLN A 25 5.90 3.15 9.09
C GLN A 25 5.16 2.32 8.03
N LEU A 26 5.26 2.69 6.74
CA LEU A 26 4.68 1.90 5.65
C LEU A 26 5.18 0.46 5.68
N ARG A 27 6.49 0.27 5.93
CA ARG A 27 7.13 -1.04 6.03
C ARG A 27 6.77 -1.77 7.33
N LEU A 28 6.84 -1.09 8.47
CA LEU A 28 6.61 -1.73 9.77
C LEU A 28 5.16 -2.14 10.01
N ARG A 29 4.22 -1.43 9.40
CA ARG A 29 2.78 -1.70 9.57
C ARG A 29 2.18 -2.46 8.39
N ASP A 30 2.99 -2.83 7.40
CA ASP A 30 2.55 -3.43 6.14
C ASP A 30 1.38 -2.67 5.50
N LEU A 31 1.51 -1.34 5.43
CA LEU A 31 0.51 -0.49 4.80
C LEU A 31 0.61 -0.61 3.27
N GLY A 32 -0.50 -0.89 2.62
CA GLY A 32 -0.59 -0.98 1.17
C GLY A 32 -1.91 -0.42 0.66
N GLY A 33 -1.93 -0.05 -0.62
CA GLY A 33 -3.00 0.69 -1.27
C GLY A 33 -2.56 2.11 -1.63
N ILE A 34 -3.54 3.01 -1.73
CA ILE A 34 -3.32 4.43 -2.00
C ILE A 34 -2.91 5.11 -0.69
N VAL A 35 -1.80 5.83 -0.72
CA VAL A 35 -1.30 6.64 0.39
C VAL A 35 -1.23 8.08 -0.10
N VAL A 36 -1.77 9.00 0.70
CA VAL A 36 -1.69 10.44 0.46
C VAL A 36 -0.94 11.04 1.64
N VAL A 37 0.14 11.76 1.34
CA VAL A 37 0.95 12.46 2.34
C VAL A 37 0.73 13.96 2.17
N ASP A 38 0.31 14.59 3.26
CA ASP A 38 0.13 16.03 3.35
C ASP A 38 1.31 16.61 4.15
N PHE A 39 2.29 17.18 3.46
CA PHE A 39 3.42 17.84 4.10
C PHE A 39 3.03 19.26 4.52
N ILE A 40 3.69 19.78 5.56
CA ILE A 40 3.48 21.17 5.96
C ILE A 40 3.88 22.10 4.80
N ASP A 41 3.05 23.10 4.51
CA ASP A 41 3.27 24.09 3.46
C ASP A 41 4.69 24.67 3.51
N MET A 42 5.37 24.61 2.37
CA MET A 42 6.68 25.23 2.15
C MET A 42 6.56 26.34 1.13
N VAL A 43 7.22 27.47 1.37
CA VAL A 43 7.20 28.62 0.45
C VAL A 43 8.17 28.40 -0.70
N LEU A 44 9.35 27.86 -0.41
CA LEU A 44 10.39 27.62 -1.41
C LEU A 44 10.20 26.28 -2.11
N GLU A 45 10.14 26.31 -3.44
CA GLU A 45 10.05 25.10 -4.29
C GLU A 45 11.25 24.16 -4.09
N SER A 46 12.45 24.72 -3.89
CA SER A 46 13.65 23.94 -3.59
C SER A 46 13.51 23.06 -2.34
N ASN A 47 12.77 23.54 -1.32
CA ASN A 47 12.53 22.75 -0.11
C ASN A 47 11.56 21.60 -0.39
N ARG A 48 10.55 21.83 -1.24
CA ARG A 48 9.61 20.80 -1.71
C ARG A 48 10.36 19.70 -2.46
N ASP A 49 11.24 20.09 -3.38
CA ASP A 49 12.07 19.15 -4.15
C ASP A 49 12.99 18.32 -3.25
N LEU A 50 13.58 18.93 -2.22
CA LEU A 50 14.41 18.23 -1.23
C LEU A 50 13.61 17.16 -0.47
N VAL A 51 12.40 17.51 0.00
CA VAL A 51 11.51 16.56 0.70
C VAL A 51 11.08 15.43 -0.23
N LEU A 52 10.70 15.74 -1.48
CA LEU A 52 10.30 14.72 -2.45
C LEU A 52 11.46 13.78 -2.79
N ARG A 53 12.66 14.33 -3.02
CA ARG A 53 13.87 13.53 -3.26
C ARG A 53 14.16 12.62 -2.06
N ARG A 54 14.05 13.14 -0.83
CA ARG A 54 14.26 12.35 0.39
C ARG A 54 13.24 11.22 0.52
N LEU A 55 11.97 11.48 0.20
CA LEU A 55 10.92 10.46 0.19
C LEU A 55 11.26 9.35 -0.80
N LEU A 56 11.65 9.70 -2.03
CA LEU A 56 12.03 8.74 -3.07
C LEU A 56 13.27 7.92 -2.69
N GLU A 57 14.30 8.55 -2.11
CA GLU A 57 15.48 7.85 -1.60
C GLU A 57 15.13 6.81 -0.52
N CYS A 58 14.22 7.17 0.39
CA CYS A 58 13.75 6.26 1.44
C CYS A 58 12.95 5.10 0.86
N LEU A 59 12.08 5.40 -0.11
CA LEU A 59 11.26 4.42 -0.82
C LEU A 59 12.09 3.45 -1.65
N GLY A 60 13.25 3.86 -2.18
CA GLY A 60 14.19 2.98 -2.87
C GLY A 60 14.70 1.81 -2.01
N ARG A 61 14.55 1.87 -0.68
CA ARG A 61 14.87 0.77 0.25
C ARG A 61 13.67 -0.12 0.58
N ASP A 62 12.48 0.19 0.07
CA ASP A 62 11.29 -0.64 0.23
C ASP A 62 11.28 -1.76 -0.82
N ARG A 63 11.25 -3.00 -0.34
CA ARG A 63 11.19 -4.20 -1.20
C ARG A 63 9.84 -4.35 -1.90
N THR A 64 8.81 -3.66 -1.41
CA THR A 64 7.46 -3.73 -1.96
C THR A 64 7.34 -2.78 -3.15
N LYS A 65 6.77 -3.26 -4.26
CA LYS A 65 6.50 -2.43 -5.44
C LYS A 65 5.66 -1.21 -5.02
N HIS A 66 6.16 -0.04 -5.36
CA HIS A 66 5.54 1.24 -5.04
C HIS A 66 5.66 2.16 -6.25
N GLN A 67 4.72 3.07 -6.38
CA GLN A 67 4.72 4.09 -7.43
C GLN A 67 4.35 5.41 -6.79
N VAL A 68 5.19 6.42 -6.98
CA VAL A 68 4.88 7.79 -6.56
C VAL A 68 4.28 8.49 -7.77
N ALA A 69 3.09 9.06 -7.59
CA ALA A 69 2.43 9.88 -8.58
C ALA A 69 2.89 11.34 -8.46
N GLU A 70 2.37 12.21 -9.33
CA GLU A 70 2.68 13.64 -9.31
C GLU A 70 2.23 14.32 -8.01
N VAL A 71 2.95 15.36 -7.60
CA VAL A 71 2.56 16.23 -6.48
C VAL A 71 1.37 17.06 -6.94
N THR A 72 0.26 17.00 -6.20
CA THR A 72 -0.91 17.82 -6.53
C THR A 72 -0.60 19.30 -6.33
N SER A 73 -1.34 20.17 -7.01
CA SER A 73 -1.27 21.62 -6.82
C SER A 73 -1.60 22.08 -5.39
N LEU A 74 -2.22 21.21 -4.59
CA LEU A 74 -2.52 21.40 -3.17
C LEU A 74 -1.39 20.97 -2.23
N GLY A 75 -0.25 20.52 -2.75
CA GLY A 75 0.90 20.08 -1.93
C GLY A 75 0.84 18.62 -1.44
N LEU A 76 -0.19 17.87 -1.85
CA LEU A 76 -0.33 16.45 -1.49
C LEU A 76 0.55 15.58 -2.39
N VAL A 77 1.30 14.67 -1.77
CA VAL A 77 2.03 13.62 -2.48
C VAL A 77 1.19 12.36 -2.47
N GLN A 78 0.78 11.93 -3.66
CA GLN A 78 0.06 10.68 -3.83
C GLN A 78 1.02 9.56 -4.22
N MET A 79 0.84 8.39 -3.63
CA MET A 79 1.56 7.20 -4.04
C MET A 79 0.71 5.95 -3.87
N THR A 80 1.12 4.89 -4.53
CA THR A 80 0.57 3.55 -4.33
C THR A 80 1.67 2.60 -3.86
N ARG A 81 1.31 1.69 -2.96
CA ARG A 81 2.19 0.63 -2.49
C ARG A 81 1.45 -0.70 -2.60
N LYS A 82 2.03 -1.69 -3.28
CA LYS A 82 1.41 -3.01 -3.45
C LYS A 82 1.11 -3.63 -2.09
N ARG A 83 -0.09 -4.15 -1.91
CA ARG A 83 -0.46 -4.88 -0.70
C ARG A 83 0.06 -6.32 -0.80
N VAL A 84 0.92 -6.72 0.14
CA VAL A 84 1.54 -8.06 0.19
C VAL A 84 0.81 -8.99 1.18
N GLY A 85 0.14 -8.42 2.18
CA GLY A 85 -0.63 -9.17 3.18
C GLY A 85 -1.65 -8.28 3.90
N GLN A 86 -2.20 -8.80 5.00
CA GLN A 86 -2.99 -7.97 5.93
C GLN A 86 -2.04 -7.09 6.75
N GLY A 87 -2.35 -5.80 6.84
CA GLY A 87 -1.56 -4.85 7.62
C GLY A 87 -1.78 -5.02 9.12
N LEU A 88 -0.88 -4.46 9.93
CA LEU A 88 -0.89 -4.62 11.38
C LEU A 88 -2.24 -4.25 12.02
N LEU A 89 -2.84 -3.13 11.61
CA LEU A 89 -4.12 -2.70 12.18
C LEU A 89 -5.24 -3.70 11.85
N GLU A 90 -5.24 -4.26 10.66
CA GLU A 90 -6.28 -5.19 10.21
C GLU A 90 -6.21 -6.52 10.97
N SER A 91 -5.01 -6.99 11.32
CA SER A 91 -4.83 -8.23 12.06
C SER A 91 -5.13 -8.13 13.56
N PHE A 92 -5.11 -6.93 14.12
CA PHE A 92 -5.26 -6.69 15.57
C PHE A 92 -6.48 -5.84 15.90
N SER A 93 -7.41 -5.65 14.97
CA SER A 93 -8.60 -4.85 15.25
C SER A 93 -9.88 -5.42 14.67
N GLU A 94 -10.99 -5.06 15.32
CA GLU A 94 -12.34 -5.31 14.85
C GLU A 94 -13.09 -4.00 14.61
N THR A 95 -14.10 -4.05 13.74
CA THR A 95 -14.92 -2.89 13.42
C THR A 95 -15.74 -2.46 14.64
N CYS A 96 -15.66 -1.19 15.04
CA CYS A 96 -16.36 -0.71 16.23
C CYS A 96 -17.88 -0.68 16.01
N VAL A 97 -18.60 -1.45 16.85
CA VAL A 97 -20.07 -1.58 16.82
C VAL A 97 -20.79 -0.30 17.25
N HIS A 98 -20.19 0.51 18.11
CA HIS A 98 -20.82 1.73 18.64
C HIS A 98 -20.87 2.87 17.61
N CYS A 99 -19.86 2.96 16.75
CA CYS A 99 -19.78 4.02 15.73
C CYS A 99 -20.13 3.53 14.32
N ASN A 100 -20.64 2.29 14.21
CA ASN A 100 -21.07 1.66 12.97
C ASN A 100 -19.93 1.53 11.94
N GLY A 101 -18.72 1.23 12.43
CA GLY A 101 -17.52 1.04 11.61
C GLY A 101 -16.76 2.29 11.19
N ARG A 102 -17.07 3.45 11.79
CA ARG A 102 -16.21 4.65 11.66
C ARG A 102 -14.85 4.52 12.33
N GLY A 103 -14.71 3.59 13.27
CA GLY A 103 -13.50 3.33 14.01
C GLY A 103 -13.32 1.84 14.24
N VAL A 104 -12.24 1.48 14.92
CA VAL A 104 -11.87 0.10 15.21
C VAL A 104 -11.54 -0.07 16.69
N ILE A 105 -11.75 -1.27 17.22
CA ILE A 105 -11.32 -1.68 18.56
C ILE A 105 -10.02 -2.46 18.38
N VAL A 106 -8.94 -2.04 19.03
CA VAL A 106 -7.62 -2.66 18.90
C VAL A 106 -7.36 -3.61 20.07
N HIS A 107 -6.89 -4.82 19.77
CA HIS A 107 -6.52 -5.84 20.73
C HIS A 107 -5.00 -5.93 20.89
N MET A 108 -4.53 -6.21 22.11
CA MET A 108 -3.11 -6.41 22.40
C MET A 108 -2.60 -7.80 22.00
N GLU A 109 -3.51 -8.76 21.90
CA GLU A 109 -3.26 -10.12 21.43
C GLU A 109 -4.02 -10.30 20.12
N GLN A 110 -3.50 -11.13 19.21
CA GLN A 110 -4.25 -11.48 18.01
C GLN A 110 -5.55 -12.17 18.45
N PRO A 111 -6.73 -11.64 18.08
CA PRO A 111 -7.97 -12.29 18.42
C PRO A 111 -7.92 -13.67 17.75
N THR A 112 -7.90 -14.73 18.56
CA THR A 112 -8.02 -16.09 18.04
C THR A 112 -9.34 -16.14 17.30
N SER A 113 -9.30 -16.25 15.97
CA SER A 113 -10.50 -16.33 15.15
C SER A 113 -11.37 -17.45 15.73
N ALA A 114 -12.48 -17.10 16.38
CA ALA A 114 -13.44 -18.06 16.90
C ALA A 114 -14.16 -18.68 15.69
N GLY A 115 -13.48 -19.59 14.97
CA GLY A 115 -13.96 -20.11 13.69
C GLY A 115 -12.84 -20.71 12.84
N GLY A 116 -12.16 -21.73 13.35
CA GLY A 116 -11.10 -22.44 12.63
C GLY A 116 -10.75 -23.79 13.24
N GLY A 117 -11.77 -24.58 13.60
CA GLY A 117 -11.60 -25.97 14.03
C GLY A 117 -11.10 -26.83 12.87
N GLY A 118 -9.93 -27.44 13.02
CA GLY A 118 -9.35 -28.34 12.03
C GLY A 118 -8.22 -29.19 12.61
N GLY A 119 -8.53 -30.05 13.57
CA GLY A 119 -7.61 -31.08 14.05
C GLY A 119 -7.27 -32.09 12.95
N GLY A 120 -5.98 -32.44 12.82
CA GLY A 120 -5.48 -33.32 11.76
C GLY A 120 -4.19 -34.05 12.10
N LYS A 121 -4.30 -34.93 13.10
CA LYS A 121 -3.46 -36.09 13.46
C LYS A 121 -2.21 -36.40 12.62
N LYS A 122 -1.10 -36.59 13.36
CA LYS A 122 0.02 -37.50 13.07
C LYS A 122 -0.40 -38.70 12.21
N SER A 123 0.26 -38.90 11.07
CA SER A 123 0.37 -40.21 10.42
C SER A 123 1.83 -40.60 10.25
N LYS A 124 2.40 -41.24 11.28
CA LYS A 124 3.46 -42.24 11.09
C LYS A 124 2.84 -43.38 10.27
N LYS A 125 3.24 -43.55 9.01
CA LYS A 125 2.99 -44.80 8.28
C LYS A 125 4.31 -45.39 7.82
N ARG A 126 4.61 -46.54 8.44
CA ARG A 126 5.65 -47.51 8.11
C ARG A 126 5.35 -48.18 6.76
N GLY A 127 6.41 -48.46 6.00
CA GLY A 127 6.48 -49.43 4.90
C GLY A 127 7.90 -49.38 4.34
N ARG A 128 8.82 -50.26 4.74
CA ARG A 128 9.00 -51.69 4.42
C ARG A 128 9.34 -51.92 2.93
N GLY A 129 10.62 -52.17 2.66
CA GLY A 129 11.07 -53.12 1.63
C GLY A 129 12.17 -52.63 0.69
N GLY A 130 13.30 -53.36 0.66
CA GLY A 130 14.34 -53.31 -0.39
C GLY A 130 15.73 -53.04 0.19
N ALA A 131 16.47 -54.08 0.60
CA ALA A 131 17.60 -54.67 -0.18
C ALA A 131 18.69 -53.60 -0.43
N GLY A 132 19.80 -53.54 0.29
CA GLY A 132 20.72 -54.62 0.62
C GLY A 132 22.01 -54.35 -0.16
N GLN A 133 23.09 -53.97 0.53
CA GLN A 133 24.48 -54.34 0.23
C GLN A 133 25.45 -53.60 1.15
N ASP A 134 26.35 -54.41 1.70
CA ASP A 134 27.51 -54.07 2.51
C ASP A 134 28.55 -53.30 1.67
N HIS A 135 29.22 -52.32 2.27
CA HIS A 135 30.69 -52.20 2.29
C HIS A 135 31.13 -50.96 3.09
N GLU A 136 32.08 -51.19 4.00
CA GLU A 136 32.91 -50.19 4.67
C GLU A 136 33.67 -49.30 3.68
N HIS A 137 34.01 -48.06 4.07
CA HIS A 137 35.40 -47.58 4.10
C HIS A 137 35.49 -46.20 4.77
N ASP A 138 36.21 -46.18 5.88
CA ASP A 138 36.85 -45.01 6.47
C ASP A 138 38.00 -44.57 5.55
N HIS A 139 38.11 -43.27 5.23
CA HIS A 139 39.38 -42.61 4.90
C HIS A 139 39.20 -41.09 4.93
N ALA A 140 39.86 -40.47 5.92
CA ALA A 140 40.26 -39.07 5.88
C ALA A 140 41.38 -38.89 4.84
N HIS A 141 41.30 -37.85 4.00
CA HIS A 141 42.47 -37.17 3.45
C HIS A 141 42.13 -35.71 3.07
N ASP A 142 43.20 -34.94 3.17
CA ASP A 142 43.35 -33.49 3.21
C ASP A 142 43.85 -32.94 1.86
N HIS A 143 43.74 -31.61 1.73
CA HIS A 143 44.31 -30.70 0.72
C HIS A 143 43.67 -30.56 -0.67
N GLY A 144 43.41 -29.28 -1.03
CA GLY A 144 43.84 -28.75 -2.33
C GLY A 144 42.81 -28.00 -3.19
N SER A 145 42.77 -26.67 -2.99
CA SER A 145 42.71 -25.59 -4.00
C SER A 145 41.53 -25.39 -4.98
N ASP A 146 41.37 -24.09 -5.27
CA ASP A 146 40.87 -23.42 -6.48
C ASP A 146 39.40 -22.96 -6.53
N ASP A 147 39.30 -21.62 -6.50
CA ASP A 147 38.38 -20.73 -7.22
C ASP A 147 37.43 -21.40 -8.21
N HIS A 148 36.12 -21.17 -8.02
CA HIS A 148 35.25 -20.84 -9.14
C HIS A 148 34.03 -20.03 -8.70
N ALA A 149 34.01 -18.78 -9.13
CA ALA A 149 32.81 -17.96 -9.21
C ALA A 149 31.73 -18.66 -10.04
N SER A 150 30.48 -18.59 -9.60
CA SER A 150 29.31 -18.87 -10.44
C SER A 150 28.30 -17.76 -10.22
N ALA A 151 28.25 -16.87 -11.20
CA ALA A 151 27.20 -15.89 -11.39
C ALA A 151 25.99 -16.60 -12.00
N GLU A 152 24.82 -16.44 -11.37
CA GLU A 152 23.53 -16.79 -11.97
C GLU A 152 23.10 -15.62 -12.90
N PRO A 153 22.59 -15.89 -14.12
CA PRO A 153 22.26 -14.85 -15.07
C PRO A 153 20.97 -14.13 -14.70
N VAL A 154 20.99 -12.80 -14.83
CA VAL A 154 19.84 -11.91 -14.77
C VAL A 154 19.10 -12.02 -16.11
N GLU A 155 17.83 -12.43 -16.07
CA GLU A 155 16.93 -12.36 -17.22
C GLU A 155 16.67 -10.88 -17.56
N THR A 156 17.19 -10.43 -18.70
CA THR A 156 16.90 -9.11 -19.25
C THR A 156 15.71 -9.22 -20.20
N GLU A 157 14.56 -8.66 -19.83
CA GLU A 157 13.40 -8.50 -20.72
C GLU A 157 13.80 -7.62 -21.92
N THR A 158 13.40 -8.04 -23.12
CA THR A 158 13.87 -7.46 -24.39
C THR A 158 13.12 -6.18 -24.77
N GLU A 159 13.79 -5.28 -25.50
CA GLU A 159 13.27 -3.98 -25.99
C GLU A 159 11.93 -4.07 -26.76
N ALA A 160 11.54 -5.25 -27.24
CA ALA A 160 10.27 -5.48 -27.92
C ALA A 160 9.06 -5.47 -26.99
N GLU A 161 9.22 -5.86 -25.71
CA GLU A 161 8.11 -5.85 -24.74
C GLU A 161 7.83 -4.44 -24.23
N LEU A 162 8.87 -3.59 -24.15
CA LEU A 162 8.77 -2.17 -23.79
C LEU A 162 8.08 -1.32 -24.87
N ALA A 163 8.11 -1.74 -26.14
CA ALA A 163 7.51 -1.01 -27.25
C ALA A 163 5.99 -1.25 -27.42
N ALA A 164 5.47 -2.38 -26.92
CA ALA A 164 4.06 -2.74 -27.06
C ALA A 164 3.13 -2.03 -26.05
N GLU A 165 3.67 -1.53 -24.93
CA GLU A 165 2.91 -0.72 -23.97
C GLU A 165 2.79 0.77 -24.37
N VAL A 166 3.52 1.21 -25.40
CA VAL A 166 3.42 2.58 -25.94
C VAL A 166 2.34 2.65 -27.03
N ALA A 167 1.13 2.19 -26.70
CA ALA A 167 -0.05 2.51 -27.49
C ALA A 167 -0.56 3.89 -27.06
N ALA A 168 -0.43 4.88 -27.95
CA ALA A 168 -0.88 6.25 -27.74
C ALA A 168 -2.33 6.32 -27.21
N PRO A 169 -2.64 7.17 -26.22
CA PRO A 169 -4.00 7.31 -25.73
C PRO A 169 -4.89 7.87 -26.85
N VAL A 170 -5.95 7.13 -27.18
CA VAL A 170 -7.04 7.62 -28.04
C VAL A 170 -7.65 8.83 -27.34
N ALA A 171 -7.55 10.00 -27.96
CA ALA A 171 -8.19 11.21 -27.49
C ALA A 171 -9.71 11.01 -27.50
N VAL A 172 -10.30 10.85 -26.31
CA VAL A 172 -11.74 10.95 -26.14
C VAL A 172 -12.04 12.44 -25.99
N GLU A 173 -12.63 13.05 -27.02
CA GLU A 173 -13.12 14.41 -26.91
C GLU A 173 -14.19 14.48 -25.81
N PRO A 174 -14.09 15.41 -24.83
CA PRO A 174 -15.16 15.59 -23.86
C PRO A 174 -16.33 16.27 -24.58
N ALA A 175 -17.36 15.50 -24.92
CA ALA A 175 -18.67 16.02 -25.27
C ALA A 175 -19.36 16.56 -24.01
N VAL A 176 -18.88 17.67 -23.47
CA VAL A 176 -19.60 18.48 -22.49
C VAL A 176 -19.97 19.76 -23.22
N ARG A 177 -21.23 19.81 -23.68
CA ARG A 177 -21.81 21.05 -24.22
C ARG A 177 -21.94 22.04 -23.07
N GLU A 178 -21.67 23.32 -23.33
CA GLU A 178 -21.70 24.43 -22.37
C GLU A 178 -23.10 24.74 -21.76
N ASP A 179 -24.07 23.83 -21.89
CA ASP A 179 -25.46 24.00 -21.47
C ASP A 179 -25.92 22.98 -20.39
N ASP A 180 -25.03 22.26 -19.71
CA ASP A 180 -25.43 21.45 -18.55
C ASP A 180 -25.66 22.36 -17.34
N GLU A 181 -26.84 22.99 -17.32
CA GLU A 181 -27.37 23.85 -16.27
C GLU A 181 -27.32 23.12 -14.91
N PHE A 182 -26.30 23.48 -14.14
CA PHE A 182 -26.14 23.15 -12.74
C PHE A 182 -27.33 23.74 -11.95
N TYR A 183 -28.31 22.89 -11.60
CA TYR A 183 -29.47 23.13 -10.72
C TYR A 183 -29.71 24.60 -10.33
N GLY A 184 -30.71 25.22 -10.97
CA GLY A 184 -30.98 26.65 -11.00
C GLY A 184 -31.37 27.32 -9.68
N SER A 185 -31.40 26.62 -8.53
CA SER A 185 -31.45 27.26 -7.21
C SER A 185 -31.27 26.27 -6.04
N PRO A 186 -30.88 26.75 -4.84
CA PRO A 186 -30.89 25.96 -3.61
C PRO A 186 -32.26 25.33 -3.29
N ALA A 187 -33.36 25.95 -3.72
CA ALA A 187 -34.72 25.47 -3.50
C ALA A 187 -35.03 24.20 -4.32
N GLU A 188 -34.46 24.07 -5.52
CA GLU A 188 -34.62 22.86 -6.35
C GLU A 188 -33.81 21.68 -5.79
N ALA A 189 -32.64 21.95 -5.21
CA ALA A 189 -31.83 20.95 -4.52
C ALA A 189 -32.55 20.39 -3.27
N GLU A 190 -33.20 21.25 -2.47
CA GLU A 190 -34.02 20.81 -1.32
C GLU A 190 -35.25 19.99 -1.76
N ALA A 191 -35.92 20.39 -2.85
CA ALA A 191 -37.07 19.66 -3.38
C ALA A 191 -36.68 18.24 -3.87
N ALA A 192 -35.51 18.09 -4.49
CA ALA A 192 -34.97 16.79 -4.90
C ALA A 192 -34.60 15.90 -3.70
N ALA A 193 -34.02 16.48 -2.64
CA ALA A 193 -33.68 15.77 -1.41
C ALA A 193 -34.93 15.26 -0.67
N SER A 194 -35.99 16.08 -0.59
CA SER A 194 -37.26 15.73 0.05
C SER A 194 -37.97 14.56 -0.65
N ARG A 195 -37.92 14.50 -1.99
CA ARG A 195 -38.47 13.38 -2.77
C ARG A 195 -37.74 12.05 -2.52
N ARG A 196 -36.43 12.06 -2.24
CA ARG A 196 -35.66 10.85 -1.88
C ARG A 196 -35.98 10.35 -0.47
N GLY A 197 -36.33 11.23 0.47
CA GLY A 197 -36.73 10.86 1.83
C GLY A 197 -38.00 10.01 1.90
N ARG A 198 -39.03 10.36 1.12
CA ARG A 198 -40.30 9.59 1.08
C ARG A 198 -40.15 8.17 0.52
N ARG A 199 -39.21 7.94 -0.41
CA ARG A 199 -38.96 6.60 -0.98
C ARG A 199 -38.27 5.64 0.00
N ARG A 200 -37.58 6.16 1.03
CA ARG A 200 -36.90 5.34 2.04
C ARG A 200 -37.83 4.95 3.20
N ALA A 201 -38.85 5.75 3.48
CA ALA A 201 -39.88 5.45 4.50
C ALA A 201 -40.80 4.30 4.07
N SER A 202 -41.16 4.20 2.78
CA SER A 202 -42.05 3.14 2.28
C SER A 202 -41.38 1.76 2.15
N ARG A 203 -40.04 1.68 2.15
CA ARG A 203 -39.31 0.41 2.05
C ARG A 203 -39.06 -0.28 3.40
N LYS A 204 -39.39 0.35 4.53
CA LYS A 204 -39.14 -0.21 5.87
C LYS A 204 -40.32 -0.95 6.48
N ALA A 205 -41.42 -1.10 5.74
CA ALA A 205 -42.64 -1.80 6.15
C ALA A 205 -42.95 -2.97 5.20
N SER A 206 -42.01 -3.90 5.04
CA SER A 206 -42.28 -5.28 4.60
C SER A 206 -40.97 -6.06 4.62
N ALA A 207 -40.73 -6.77 5.71
CA ALA A 207 -39.97 -8.00 5.73
C ALA A 207 -40.53 -8.85 6.88
N PRO A 208 -40.84 -10.15 6.65
CA PRO A 208 -41.43 -11.04 7.64
C PRO A 208 -40.47 -11.38 8.79
#